data_AF-A0A958ZGM4-F1
#
_entry.id   AF-A0A958ZGM4-F1
#
_cell.length_a   1.000
_cell.length_b   1.000
_cell.length_c   1.000
_cell.angle_alpha   90.00
_cell.angle_beta   90.00
_cell.angle_gamma   90.00
#
_symmetry.space_group_name_H-M   'P 1'
#
loop_
_entity.id
_entity.type
_entity.pdbx_description
1 polymer ?
#
loop_
_entity_poly.entity_id
_entity_poly.type
_entity_poly.pdbx_seq_one_letter_code
_entity_poly.pdbx_strand_id
1 'polypeptide(L)'
;MNRNYFLFALILLLTFGSSFGQSLSAPQETISKKKPAYITYVNGEEIQAFIKSYKVKKGLFKSIKIEKADGTVANVPATEIKSMYAAPTGFEKLMNKVDFLSDIEKWGNEEIKGDYLNQGYGFYEQSKVKVKKKEQVLLLQLLNPSFCKSVKVYNDPFAKKTAGVGVAGVGVGYQDKSYYMKKANEEVAYLIEKKDYKGDFETIWKNCAGVKAKYEKIKWNEFVQHLISYTECE
;
A
#
# COMPACT_ATOMS: atom_id res chain seq x y z
N MET A 1 51.55 26.66 -2.92
CA MET A 1 50.63 25.52 -2.76
C MET A 1 49.24 26.06 -2.48
N ASN A 2 48.35 25.94 -3.46
CA ASN A 2 47.13 26.75 -3.58
C ASN A 2 46.05 26.35 -2.57
N ARG A 3 45.76 27.28 -1.66
CA ARG A 3 44.73 27.23 -0.60
C ARG A 3 43.28 27.09 -1.13
N ASN A 4 43.10 27.08 -2.46
CA ASN A 4 41.79 27.00 -3.13
C ASN A 4 41.36 25.57 -3.47
N TYR A 5 42.26 24.58 -3.41
CA TYR A 5 41.87 23.17 -3.67
C TYR A 5 41.27 22.48 -2.44
N PHE A 6 41.55 22.98 -1.23
CA PHE A 6 41.00 22.39 0.01
C PHE A 6 39.50 22.72 0.19
N LEU A 7 39.05 23.87 -0.33
CA LEU A 7 37.63 24.27 -0.31
C LEU A 7 36.80 23.56 -1.38
N PHE A 8 37.41 23.07 -2.46
CA PHE A 8 36.71 22.28 -3.49
C PHE A 8 36.53 20.81 -3.09
N ALA A 9 37.41 20.26 -2.25
CA ALA A 9 37.29 18.88 -1.77
C ALA A 9 36.20 18.70 -0.69
N LEU A 10 35.80 19.76 0.03
CA LEU A 10 34.79 19.70 1.08
C LEU A 10 33.34 19.79 0.56
N ILE A 11 33.15 20.25 -0.69
CA ILE A 11 31.82 20.40 -1.30
C ILE A 11 31.35 19.09 -1.98
N LEU A 12 32.25 18.13 -2.21
CA LEU A 12 31.92 16.87 -2.89
C LEU A 12 31.41 15.74 -1.96
N LEU A 13 31.28 15.99 -0.66
CA LEU A 13 30.93 14.96 0.35
C LEU A 13 29.50 15.07 0.93
N LEU A 14 28.59 15.77 0.24
CA LEU A 14 27.21 15.99 0.72
C LEU A 14 26.10 15.43 -0.18
N THR A 15 26.43 14.56 -1.16
CA THR A 15 25.42 14.06 -2.11
C THR A 15 25.34 12.53 -2.14
N PHE A 16 25.12 11.88 -1.01
CA PHE A 16 24.53 10.53 -0.99
C PHE A 16 23.62 10.35 0.24
N GLY A 17 22.60 11.19 0.28
CA GLY A 17 21.43 10.96 1.11
C GLY A 17 20.20 10.99 0.22
N SER A 18 20.09 10.04 -0.73
CA SER A 18 18.82 9.80 -1.41
C SER A 18 17.84 9.30 -0.35
N SER A 19 17.17 10.22 0.32
CA SER A 19 15.96 9.91 1.08
C SER A 19 14.94 9.48 0.04
N PHE A 20 14.95 8.19 -0.30
CA PHE A 20 13.85 7.58 -1.02
C PHE A 20 12.62 7.75 -0.15
N GLY A 21 11.80 8.75 -0.51
CA GLY A 21 10.49 9.00 0.10
C GLY A 21 9.49 7.93 -0.33
N GLN A 22 9.80 6.66 -0.09
CA GLN A 22 8.82 5.60 -0.25
C GLN A 22 7.76 5.82 0.83
N SER A 23 6.51 5.91 0.39
CA SER A 23 5.34 6.17 1.22
C SER A 23 4.29 5.11 0.91
N LEU A 24 3.40 4.89 1.87
CA LEU A 24 2.20 4.11 1.62
C LEU A 24 1.31 4.87 0.63
N SER A 25 0.77 4.15 -0.35
CA SER A 25 -0.30 4.66 -1.18
C SER A 25 -1.51 5.03 -0.31
N ALA A 26 -2.21 6.09 -0.70
CA ALA A 26 -3.41 6.51 0.01
C ALA A 26 -4.52 5.47 -0.19
N PRO A 27 -5.27 5.11 0.87
CA PRO A 27 -6.48 4.33 0.72
C PRO A 27 -7.47 5.01 -0.24
N GLN A 28 -7.95 4.28 -1.23
CA GLN A 28 -8.94 4.78 -2.16
C GLN A 28 -10.32 4.77 -1.50
N GLU A 29 -10.91 5.96 -1.37
CA GLU A 29 -12.26 6.11 -0.82
C GLU A 29 -13.34 5.60 -1.79
N THR A 30 -13.08 5.70 -3.10
CA THR A 30 -13.99 5.27 -4.16
C THR A 30 -13.22 4.84 -5.40
N ILE A 31 -13.82 3.93 -6.18
CA ILE A 31 -13.25 3.42 -7.43
C ILE A 31 -14.01 3.96 -8.64
N SER A 32 -13.28 4.21 -9.71
CA SER A 32 -13.75 4.76 -10.97
C SER A 32 -14.70 3.79 -11.67
N LYS A 33 -15.77 4.36 -12.23
CA LYS A 33 -16.70 3.67 -13.14
C LYS A 33 -16.36 3.89 -14.62
N LYS A 34 -15.41 4.79 -14.90
CA LYS A 34 -15.04 5.25 -16.25
C LYS A 34 -13.76 4.60 -16.78
N LYS A 35 -13.04 3.87 -15.92
CA LYS A 35 -11.83 3.15 -16.29
C LYS A 35 -12.08 1.65 -16.11
N PRO A 36 -11.50 0.81 -16.97
CA PRO A 36 -11.59 -0.62 -16.79
C PRO A 36 -10.93 -1.00 -15.47
N ALA A 37 -11.52 -1.96 -14.76
CA ALA A 37 -10.84 -2.70 -13.71
C ALA A 37 -10.32 -4.00 -14.29
N TYR A 38 -9.23 -4.49 -13.72
CA TYR A 38 -8.61 -5.77 -14.09
C TYR A 38 -8.79 -6.69 -12.89
N ILE A 39 -9.53 -7.78 -13.07
CA ILE A 39 -9.98 -8.63 -11.97
C ILE A 39 -9.43 -10.03 -12.21
N THR A 40 -8.76 -10.58 -11.20
CA THR A 40 -8.35 -11.98 -11.15
C THR A 40 -9.26 -12.69 -10.15
N TYR A 41 -9.98 -13.70 -10.61
CA TYR A 41 -10.86 -14.52 -9.80
C TYR A 41 -10.07 -15.56 -8.98
N VAL A 42 -10.71 -16.13 -7.95
CA VAL A 42 -10.13 -17.20 -7.12
C VAL A 42 -9.76 -18.46 -7.91
N ASN A 43 -10.47 -18.72 -9.01
CA ASN A 43 -10.17 -19.83 -9.93
C ASN A 43 -9.02 -19.53 -10.92
N GLY A 44 -8.45 -18.31 -10.88
CA GLY A 44 -7.38 -17.87 -11.77
C GLY A 44 -7.84 -17.21 -13.07
N GLU A 45 -9.15 -17.14 -13.36
CA GLU A 45 -9.67 -16.39 -14.52
C GLU A 45 -9.33 -14.91 -14.38
N GLU A 46 -8.78 -14.30 -15.43
CA GLU A 46 -8.53 -12.87 -15.51
C GLU A 46 -9.52 -12.21 -16.47
N ILE A 47 -10.14 -11.11 -16.05
CA ILE A 47 -11.02 -10.31 -16.91
C ILE A 47 -10.68 -8.83 -16.83
N GLN A 48 -10.96 -8.14 -17.93
CA GLN A 48 -11.07 -6.69 -17.97
C GLN A 48 -12.55 -6.31 -18.06
N ALA A 49 -13.02 -5.44 -17.17
CA ALA A 49 -14.43 -5.04 -17.14
C ALA A 49 -14.61 -3.62 -16.57
N PHE A 50 -15.70 -2.95 -16.94
CA PHE A 50 -16.06 -1.66 -16.34
C PHE A 50 -16.89 -1.86 -15.07
N ILE A 51 -16.59 -1.08 -14.03
CA ILE A 51 -17.36 -1.12 -12.79
C ILE A 51 -18.62 -0.23 -12.94
N LYS A 52 -19.81 -0.83 -12.87
CA LYS A 52 -21.09 -0.10 -12.88
C LYS A 52 -21.47 0.41 -11.49
N SER A 53 -21.31 -0.43 -10.48
CA SER A 53 -21.58 -0.11 -9.08
C SER A 53 -20.89 -1.11 -8.15
N TYR A 54 -20.88 -0.83 -6.86
CA TYR A 54 -20.32 -1.72 -5.87
C TYR A 54 -21.02 -1.50 -4.53
N LYS A 55 -21.12 -2.54 -3.71
CA LYS A 55 -21.69 -2.49 -2.37
C LYS A 55 -20.56 -2.53 -1.36
N VAL A 56 -20.44 -1.49 -0.54
CA VAL A 56 -19.48 -1.42 0.58
C VAL A 56 -20.25 -1.52 1.90
N LYS A 57 -19.72 -2.27 2.86
CA LYS A 57 -20.21 -2.29 4.24
C LYS A 57 -19.03 -2.20 5.18
N LYS A 58 -18.96 -1.13 5.99
CA LYS A 58 -17.83 -0.84 6.90
C LYS A 58 -16.48 -0.83 6.18
N GLY A 59 -16.37 -0.05 5.11
CA GLY A 59 -15.14 0.06 4.31
C GLY A 59 -14.79 -1.16 3.43
N LEU A 60 -15.49 -2.28 3.57
CA LEU A 60 -15.24 -3.51 2.81
C LEU A 60 -16.19 -3.70 1.64
N PHE A 61 -15.64 -4.07 0.47
CA PHE A 61 -16.44 -4.54 -0.65
C PHE A 61 -17.20 -5.82 -0.28
N LYS A 62 -18.48 -5.85 -0.61
CA LYS A 62 -19.35 -7.03 -0.54
C LYS A 62 -19.58 -7.62 -1.91
N SER A 63 -19.80 -6.76 -2.89
CA SER A 63 -19.91 -7.15 -4.31
C SER A 63 -19.57 -5.98 -5.21
N ILE A 64 -19.12 -6.30 -6.41
CA ILE A 64 -18.81 -5.35 -7.48
C ILE A 64 -19.64 -5.76 -8.69
N LYS A 65 -20.48 -4.84 -9.17
CA LYS A 65 -21.25 -5.01 -10.40
C LYS A 65 -20.39 -4.54 -11.57
N ILE A 66 -20.09 -5.45 -12.47
CA ILE A 66 -19.21 -5.24 -13.61
C ILE A 66 -19.97 -5.40 -14.93
N GLU A 67 -19.46 -4.77 -15.98
CA GLU A 67 -19.86 -4.95 -17.37
C GLU A 67 -18.63 -5.38 -18.18
N LYS A 68 -18.74 -6.56 -18.78
CA LYS A 68 -17.70 -7.15 -19.65
C LYS A 68 -17.75 -6.51 -21.04
N ALA A 69 -16.72 -6.79 -21.86
CA ALA A 69 -16.60 -6.21 -23.19
C ALA A 69 -17.75 -6.59 -24.15
N ASP A 70 -18.37 -7.75 -23.93
CA ASP A 70 -19.56 -8.23 -24.67
C ASP A 70 -20.87 -7.55 -24.23
N GLY A 71 -20.83 -6.63 -23.26
CA GLY A 71 -21.99 -5.98 -22.67
C GLY A 71 -22.67 -6.79 -21.56
N THR A 72 -22.17 -7.98 -21.25
CA THR A 72 -22.73 -8.82 -20.17
C THR A 72 -22.46 -8.18 -18.82
N VAL A 73 -23.52 -8.07 -18.00
CA VAL A 73 -23.45 -7.49 -16.66
C VAL A 73 -23.50 -8.59 -15.61
N ALA A 74 -22.50 -8.62 -14.72
CA ALA A 74 -22.41 -9.58 -13.63
C ALA A 74 -22.24 -8.88 -12.29
N ASN A 75 -22.79 -9.47 -11.22
CA ASN A 75 -22.54 -9.00 -9.86
C ASN A 75 -21.62 -9.99 -9.15
N VAL A 76 -20.35 -9.60 -8.99
CA VAL A 76 -19.29 -10.45 -8.46
C VAL A 76 -19.16 -10.25 -6.95
N PRO A 77 -19.35 -11.28 -6.12
CA PRO A 77 -19.03 -11.23 -4.70
C PRO A 77 -17.55 -10.96 -4.46
N ALA A 78 -17.20 -10.15 -3.45
CA ALA A 78 -15.80 -9.88 -3.12
C ALA A 78 -15.01 -11.16 -2.73
N THR A 79 -15.71 -12.19 -2.26
CA THR A 79 -15.15 -13.51 -1.93
C THR A 79 -14.72 -14.32 -3.15
N GLU A 80 -15.15 -13.96 -4.35
CA GLU A 80 -14.74 -14.62 -5.60
C GLU A 80 -13.58 -13.91 -6.29
N ILE A 81 -13.20 -12.72 -5.83
CA ILE A 81 -12.12 -11.92 -6.38
C ILE A 81 -10.83 -12.23 -5.63
N LYS A 82 -9.85 -12.87 -6.27
CA LYS A 82 -8.50 -13.08 -5.70
C LYS A 82 -7.76 -11.75 -5.58
N SER A 83 -7.75 -10.97 -6.65
CA SER A 83 -7.15 -9.65 -6.70
C SER A 83 -7.79 -8.78 -7.77
N MET A 84 -7.62 -7.46 -7.66
CA MET A 84 -8.03 -6.53 -8.70
C MET A 84 -7.18 -5.27 -8.71
N TYR A 85 -7.06 -4.67 -9.90
CA TYR A 85 -6.62 -3.30 -10.09
C TYR A 85 -7.84 -2.43 -10.36
N ALA A 86 -8.02 -1.38 -9.57
CA ALA A 86 -9.08 -0.41 -9.76
C ALA A 86 -8.54 1.02 -9.69
N ALA A 87 -8.89 1.83 -10.69
CA ALA A 87 -8.56 3.24 -10.68
C ALA A 87 -9.42 3.97 -9.63
N PRO A 88 -8.90 4.97 -8.90
CA PRO A 88 -9.70 5.81 -8.01
C PRO A 88 -10.67 6.69 -8.80
N THR A 89 -11.77 7.13 -8.18
CA THR A 89 -12.58 8.20 -8.77
C THR A 89 -11.75 9.48 -8.92
N GLY A 90 -11.90 10.18 -10.05
CA GLY A 90 -11.11 11.39 -10.32
C GLY A 90 -9.69 11.12 -10.84
N PHE A 91 -9.39 9.88 -11.22
CA PHE A 91 -8.14 9.44 -11.84
C PHE A 91 -7.60 10.37 -12.94
N GLU A 92 -8.49 10.93 -13.77
CA GLU A 92 -8.13 11.88 -14.83
C GLU A 92 -7.39 13.12 -14.29
N LYS A 93 -7.66 13.52 -13.04
CA LYS A 93 -6.95 14.62 -12.36
C LYS A 93 -5.60 14.19 -11.79
N LEU A 94 -5.41 12.88 -11.55
CA LEU A 94 -4.18 12.29 -11.02
C LEU A 94 -3.16 12.11 -12.14
N MET A 95 -3.57 11.61 -13.32
CA MET A 95 -2.68 11.41 -14.47
C MET A 95 -1.96 12.67 -14.95
N ASN A 96 -2.56 13.85 -14.76
CA ASN A 96 -1.95 15.13 -15.11
C ASN A 96 -0.87 15.61 -14.12
N LYS A 97 -0.53 14.81 -13.09
CA LYS A 97 0.34 15.23 -11.98
C LYS A 97 1.40 14.21 -11.54
N VAL A 98 1.66 13.16 -12.31
CA VAL A 98 2.40 12.00 -11.80
C VAL A 98 3.56 11.63 -12.73
N ASP A 99 4.73 12.22 -12.46
CA ASP A 99 6.05 11.65 -12.76
C ASP A 99 6.41 10.66 -11.63
N PHE A 100 5.71 9.54 -11.54
CA PHE A 100 5.94 8.59 -10.45
C PHE A 100 6.30 7.23 -11.03
N LEU A 101 7.38 6.67 -10.47
CA LEU A 101 7.72 5.26 -10.42
C LEU A 101 8.56 4.70 -11.60
N SER A 102 9.78 5.20 -11.75
CA SER A 102 10.84 4.53 -12.51
C SER A 102 11.49 3.33 -11.77
N ASP A 103 11.16 3.09 -10.50
CA ASP A 103 11.85 2.11 -9.64
C ASP A 103 10.99 0.94 -9.12
N ILE A 104 9.75 0.74 -9.60
CA ILE A 104 8.92 -0.42 -9.18
C ILE A 104 9.64 -1.75 -9.47
N GLU A 105 10.41 -1.83 -10.55
CA GLU A 105 11.08 -3.07 -10.97
C GLU A 105 12.11 -3.58 -9.94
N LYS A 106 12.68 -2.72 -9.08
CA LYS A 106 13.76 -3.13 -8.17
C LYS A 106 13.28 -3.78 -6.86
N TRP A 107 12.04 -3.54 -6.44
CA TRP A 107 11.55 -3.92 -5.09
C TRP A 107 10.13 -4.52 -5.09
N GLY A 108 9.48 -4.59 -6.27
CA GLY A 108 8.13 -5.12 -6.45
C GLY A 108 8.06 -6.65 -6.33
N ASN A 109 6.84 -7.14 -6.10
CA ASN A 109 6.52 -8.56 -6.21
C ASN A 109 6.18 -8.86 -7.69
N GLU A 110 6.78 -9.90 -8.28
CA GLU A 110 6.57 -10.30 -9.68
C GLU A 110 5.09 -10.57 -10.03
N GLU A 111 4.26 -10.91 -9.03
CA GLU A 111 2.82 -11.12 -9.19
C GLU A 111 2.04 -9.79 -9.37
N ILE A 112 2.66 -8.64 -9.05
CA ILE A 112 2.04 -7.32 -9.11
C ILE A 112 2.51 -6.58 -10.36
N LYS A 113 1.56 -6.30 -11.27
CA LYS A 113 1.77 -5.61 -12.54
C LYS A 113 2.06 -4.13 -12.28
N GLY A 114 3.36 -3.79 -12.29
CA GLY A 114 3.86 -2.43 -12.06
C GLY A 114 3.24 -1.37 -12.96
N ASP A 115 2.93 -1.71 -14.22
CA ASP A 115 2.30 -0.81 -15.19
C ASP A 115 0.99 -0.20 -14.70
N TYR A 116 0.13 -0.98 -14.04
CA TYR A 116 -1.12 -0.45 -13.51
C TYR A 116 -0.88 0.48 -12.32
N LEU A 117 0.11 0.18 -11.47
CA LEU A 117 0.47 1.03 -10.35
C LEU A 117 1.08 2.36 -10.82
N ASN A 118 1.93 2.33 -11.85
CA ASN A 118 2.50 3.50 -12.52
C ASN A 118 1.41 4.39 -13.11
N GLN A 119 0.35 3.79 -13.63
CA GLN A 119 -0.83 4.51 -14.07
C GLN A 119 -1.65 5.07 -12.91
N GLY A 120 -1.41 4.68 -11.66
CA GLY A 120 -2.15 5.17 -10.48
C GLY A 120 -3.35 4.30 -10.09
N TYR A 121 -3.42 3.05 -10.57
CA TYR A 121 -4.40 2.09 -10.08
C TYR A 121 -4.06 1.65 -8.67
N GLY A 122 -5.10 1.43 -7.87
CA GLY A 122 -4.97 0.76 -6.57
C GLY A 122 -4.99 -0.74 -6.78
N PHE A 123 -4.13 -1.44 -6.06
CA PHE A 123 -4.12 -2.89 -6.03
C PHE A 123 -4.88 -3.40 -4.81
N TYR A 124 -5.79 -4.35 -5.04
CA TYR A 124 -6.56 -5.03 -4.01
C TYR A 124 -6.31 -6.52 -4.12
N GLU A 125 -6.20 -7.21 -2.99
CA GLU A 125 -6.10 -8.67 -2.96
C GLU A 125 -6.80 -9.26 -1.74
N GLN A 126 -7.17 -10.53 -1.86
CA GLN A 126 -7.67 -11.30 -0.72
C GLN A 126 -6.54 -11.57 0.26
N SER A 127 -6.81 -11.27 1.53
CA SER A 127 -5.93 -11.63 2.62
C SER A 127 -6.75 -12.20 3.77
N LYS A 128 -6.23 -13.27 4.39
CA LYS A 128 -6.76 -13.76 5.66
C LYS A 128 -6.27 -12.81 6.74
N VAL A 129 -7.19 -12.21 7.49
CA VAL A 129 -6.87 -11.25 8.54
C VAL A 129 -7.52 -11.63 9.86
N LYS A 130 -6.89 -11.24 10.96
CA LYS A 130 -7.43 -11.43 12.30
C LYS A 130 -8.24 -10.20 12.73
N VAL A 131 -9.57 -10.29 12.65
CA VAL A 131 -10.47 -9.26 13.18
C VAL A 131 -10.84 -9.66 14.62
N LYS A 132 -10.28 -8.95 15.60
CA LYS A 132 -10.38 -9.30 17.03
C LYS A 132 -9.83 -10.72 17.29
N LYS A 133 -10.72 -11.69 17.57
CA LYS A 133 -10.37 -13.09 17.85
C LYS A 133 -10.72 -14.05 16.70
N LYS A 134 -11.22 -13.53 15.57
CA LYS A 134 -11.70 -14.36 14.45
C LYS A 134 -10.90 -14.08 13.19
N GLU A 135 -10.55 -15.13 12.48
CA GLU A 135 -9.98 -15.02 11.13
C GLU A 135 -11.10 -14.77 10.12
N GLN A 136 -10.82 -13.91 9.15
CA GLN A 136 -11.72 -13.57 8.04
C GLN A 136 -10.91 -13.38 6.78
N VAL A 137 -11.42 -13.83 5.63
CA VAL A 137 -10.84 -13.50 4.32
C VAL A 137 -11.50 -12.23 3.80
N LEU A 138 -10.70 -11.20 3.57
CA LEU A 138 -11.16 -9.88 3.13
C LEU A 138 -10.41 -9.45 1.86
N LEU A 139 -11.12 -8.81 0.93
CA LEU A 139 -10.51 -8.10 -0.19
C LEU A 139 -10.07 -6.71 0.30
N LEU A 140 -8.76 -6.49 0.41
CA LEU A 140 -8.16 -5.29 1.00
C LEU A 140 -7.23 -4.60 0.00
N GLN A 141 -7.14 -3.27 0.09
CA GLN A 141 -6.17 -2.51 -0.69
C GLN A 141 -4.77 -2.72 -0.11
N LEU A 142 -3.81 -3.12 -0.94
CA LEU A 142 -2.39 -3.14 -0.61
C LEU A 142 -1.83 -1.73 -0.70
N LEU A 143 -1.24 -1.25 0.39
CA LEU A 143 -0.77 0.13 0.50
C LEU A 143 0.70 0.30 0.12
N ASN A 144 1.51 -0.75 0.18
CA ASN A 144 2.94 -0.71 -0.14
C ASN A 144 3.36 -1.57 -1.36
N PRO A 145 2.61 -1.59 -2.47
CA PRO A 145 2.83 -2.58 -3.53
C PRO A 145 4.25 -2.53 -4.13
N SER A 146 4.93 -1.37 -4.11
CA SER A 146 6.29 -1.20 -4.62
C SER A 146 7.40 -1.78 -3.74
N PHE A 147 7.11 -2.14 -2.49
CA PHE A 147 8.09 -2.71 -1.55
C PHE A 147 7.44 -3.77 -0.65
N CYS A 148 6.58 -4.61 -1.23
CA CYS A 148 5.74 -5.55 -0.50
C CYS A 148 6.26 -6.99 -0.42
N LYS A 149 7.43 -7.28 -0.99
CA LYS A 149 7.99 -8.64 -1.10
C LYS A 149 8.10 -9.34 0.27
N SER A 150 8.72 -8.68 1.24
CA SER A 150 8.92 -9.21 2.60
C SER A 150 7.72 -8.99 3.52
N VAL A 151 6.99 -7.89 3.30
CA VAL A 151 5.90 -7.46 4.18
C VAL A 151 4.83 -6.75 3.37
N LYS A 152 3.59 -7.22 3.49
CA LYS A 152 2.41 -6.59 2.90
C LYS A 152 1.67 -5.78 3.95
N VAL A 153 1.29 -4.56 3.59
CA VAL A 153 0.56 -3.62 4.43
C VAL A 153 -0.75 -3.28 3.76
N TYR A 154 -1.85 -3.61 4.41
CA TYR A 154 -3.20 -3.37 3.91
C TYR A 154 -3.88 -2.25 4.68
N ASN A 155 -4.81 -1.56 4.00
CA ASN A 155 -5.71 -0.63 4.67
C ASN A 155 -6.53 -1.37 5.75
N ASP A 156 -6.75 -0.71 6.89
CA ASP A 156 -7.73 -1.15 7.87
C ASP A 156 -9.08 -0.43 7.64
N PRO A 157 -10.09 -1.11 7.07
CA PRO A 157 -11.39 -0.51 6.77
C PRO A 157 -12.21 -0.20 8.04
N PHE A 158 -11.74 -0.66 9.20
CA PHE A 158 -12.34 -0.40 10.51
C PHE A 158 -11.61 0.71 11.28
N ALA A 159 -10.51 1.24 10.74
CA ALA A 159 -9.75 2.29 11.40
C ALA A 159 -10.63 3.52 11.65
N LYS A 160 -10.58 4.04 12.87
CA LYS A 160 -11.20 5.33 13.18
C LYS A 160 -10.36 6.42 12.49
N LYS A 161 -10.86 6.99 11.39
CA LYS A 161 -10.21 8.13 10.72
C LYS A 161 -9.88 9.22 11.74
N THR A 162 -8.62 9.65 11.81
CA THR A 162 -8.30 10.95 12.39
C THR A 162 -8.77 12.02 11.42
N ALA A 163 -9.69 12.89 11.85
CA ALA A 163 -9.99 14.11 11.12
C ALA A 163 -8.74 15.02 11.16
N GLY A 164 -7.81 14.79 10.24
CA GLY A 164 -6.69 15.69 9.99
C GLY A 164 -7.13 16.71 8.95
N VAL A 165 -7.45 17.92 9.39
CA VAL A 165 -7.61 19.07 8.50
C VAL A 165 -6.23 19.38 7.93
N GLY A 166 -5.98 18.96 6.68
CA GLY A 166 -4.84 19.44 5.91
C GLY A 166 -5.17 20.79 5.30
N VAL A 167 -4.42 21.83 5.68
CA VAL A 167 -4.41 23.11 4.95
C VAL A 167 -3.72 22.87 3.60
N ALA A 168 -4.36 23.30 2.51
CA ALA A 168 -3.77 23.41 1.17
C ALA A 168 -3.48 22.12 0.36
N GLY A 169 -4.35 21.10 0.41
CA GLY A 169 -4.46 20.12 -0.68
C GLY A 169 -3.23 19.21 -0.94
N VAL A 170 -2.19 19.31 -0.11
CA VAL A 170 -1.08 18.36 -0.04
C VAL A 170 -1.30 17.58 1.25
N GLY A 171 -1.87 16.39 1.13
CA GLY A 171 -2.10 15.52 2.27
C GLY A 171 -0.76 15.15 2.90
N VAL A 172 -0.45 15.73 4.06
CA VAL A 172 0.50 15.13 5.00
C VAL A 172 -0.04 13.74 5.27
N GLY A 173 0.76 12.72 4.92
CA GLY A 173 0.33 11.35 4.64
C GLY A 173 -0.79 10.82 5.53
N TYR A 174 -1.67 10.03 4.92
CA TYR A 174 -2.76 9.30 5.57
C TYR A 174 -2.22 8.54 6.80
N GLN A 175 -2.23 9.17 7.98
CA GLN A 175 -1.78 8.55 9.23
C GLN A 175 -2.94 7.77 9.81
N ASP A 176 -3.24 6.64 9.19
CA ASP A 176 -4.21 5.73 9.79
C ASP A 176 -3.77 5.37 11.21
N LYS A 177 -4.77 5.21 12.07
CA LYS A 177 -4.54 4.73 13.44
C LYS A 177 -4.12 3.27 13.45
N SER A 178 -4.27 2.57 12.34
CA SER A 178 -4.02 1.14 12.24
C SER A 178 -3.84 0.67 10.79
N TYR A 179 -3.12 -0.44 10.63
CA TYR A 179 -2.97 -1.17 9.37
C TYR A 179 -3.07 -2.68 9.64
N TYR A 180 -3.47 -3.46 8.64
CA TYR A 180 -3.19 -4.90 8.68
C TYR A 180 -1.82 -5.16 8.06
N MET A 181 -0.98 -5.92 8.75
CA MET A 181 0.36 -6.28 8.28
C MET A 181 0.48 -7.79 8.17
N LYS A 182 1.10 -8.26 7.07
CA LYS A 182 1.35 -9.67 6.81
C LYS A 182 2.79 -9.84 6.33
N LYS A 183 3.62 -10.57 7.07
CA LYS A 183 4.97 -10.92 6.58
C LYS A 183 4.89 -12.07 5.57
N ALA A 184 5.90 -12.19 4.72
CA ALA A 184 5.95 -13.20 3.66
C ALA A 184 5.81 -14.64 4.21
N ASN A 185 6.33 -14.90 5.41
CA ASN A 185 6.29 -16.20 6.07
C ASN A 185 5.05 -16.41 6.98
N GLU A 186 4.07 -15.52 6.94
CA GLU A 186 2.85 -15.61 7.73
C GLU A 186 1.62 -15.83 6.83
N GLU A 187 0.67 -16.66 7.25
CA GLU A 187 -0.56 -16.87 6.49
C GLU A 187 -1.59 -15.75 6.76
N VAL A 188 -1.62 -15.24 7.99
CA VAL A 188 -2.65 -14.35 8.53
C VAL A 188 -2.08 -12.95 8.77
N ALA A 189 -2.71 -11.92 8.21
CA ALA A 189 -2.40 -10.54 8.53
C ALA A 189 -2.94 -10.17 9.92
N TYR A 190 -2.13 -9.46 10.70
CA TYR A 190 -2.50 -8.98 12.03
C TYR A 190 -2.62 -7.46 12.07
N LEU A 191 -3.47 -6.97 12.98
CA LEU A 191 -3.70 -5.54 13.14
C LEU A 191 -2.54 -4.91 13.92
N ILE A 192 -1.96 -3.87 13.36
CA ILE A 192 -1.04 -2.96 14.04
C ILE A 192 -1.80 -1.69 14.38
N GLU A 193 -1.78 -1.27 15.64
CA GLU A 193 -2.39 -0.01 16.07
C GLU A 193 -1.34 1.00 16.53
N LYS A 194 -1.51 2.27 16.16
CA LYS A 194 -0.66 3.39 16.58
C LYS A 194 -0.48 3.46 18.10
N LYS A 195 -1.54 3.15 18.87
CA LYS A 195 -1.53 3.20 20.33
C LYS A 195 -0.63 2.14 20.96
N ASP A 196 -0.49 0.98 20.31
CA ASP A 196 0.21 -0.19 20.86
C ASP A 196 1.59 -0.38 20.19
N TYR A 197 1.83 0.27 19.05
CA TYR A 197 3.03 0.08 18.23
C TYR A 197 4.35 0.16 18.99
N LYS A 198 4.48 1.09 19.95
CA LYS A 198 5.70 1.22 20.77
C LYS A 198 5.93 -0.01 21.66
N GLY A 199 4.87 -0.57 22.25
CA GLY A 199 4.96 -1.77 23.08
C GLY A 199 5.17 -3.03 22.26
N ASP A 200 4.58 -3.08 21.06
CA ASP A 200 4.64 -4.24 20.18
C ASP A 200 5.89 -4.27 19.30
N PHE A 201 6.67 -3.17 19.22
CA PHE A 201 7.79 -3.00 18.28
C PHE A 201 8.76 -4.18 18.26
N GLU A 202 9.24 -4.60 19.43
CA GLU A 202 10.18 -5.72 19.57
C GLU A 202 9.57 -7.02 19.04
N THR A 203 8.28 -7.27 19.32
CA THR A 203 7.58 -8.47 18.85
C THR A 203 7.37 -8.44 17.34
N ILE A 204 7.00 -7.27 16.80
CA ILE A 204 6.79 -7.05 15.37
C ILE A 204 8.09 -7.29 14.60
N TRP A 205 9.23 -6.76 15.07
CA TRP A 205 10.49 -6.78 14.33
C TRP A 205 11.52 -7.78 14.87
N LYS A 206 11.10 -8.73 15.73
CA LYS A 206 11.98 -9.66 16.46
C LYS A 206 13.06 -10.32 15.60
N ASN A 207 12.73 -10.66 14.35
CA ASN A 207 13.59 -11.40 13.41
C ASN A 207 14.53 -10.50 12.58
N CYS A 208 14.56 -9.19 12.81
CA CYS A 208 15.40 -8.26 12.07
C CYS A 208 16.20 -7.38 13.05
N ALA A 209 17.45 -7.76 13.30
CA ALA A 209 18.35 -7.01 14.19
C ALA A 209 18.64 -5.60 13.65
N GLY A 210 18.66 -5.42 12.32
CA GLY A 210 18.90 -4.13 11.67
C GLY A 210 17.85 -3.07 12.02
N VAL A 211 16.56 -3.43 12.03
CA VAL A 211 15.49 -2.52 12.47
C VAL A 211 15.68 -2.14 13.94
N LYS A 212 15.97 -3.10 14.82
CA LYS A 212 16.11 -2.81 16.26
C LYS A 212 17.32 -1.91 16.57
N ALA A 213 18.44 -2.11 15.87
CA ALA A 213 19.64 -1.31 16.08
C ALA A 213 19.52 0.12 15.53
N LYS A 214 18.71 0.32 14.48
CA LYS A 214 18.57 1.62 13.79
C LYS A 214 17.64 2.61 14.50
N TYR A 215 16.75 2.12 15.37
CA TYR A 215 15.71 2.96 16.00
C TYR A 215 15.69 2.84 17.53
N GLU A 216 16.37 3.75 18.21
CA GLU A 216 16.34 3.81 19.69
C GLU A 216 15.02 4.38 20.25
N LYS A 217 14.41 5.33 19.53
CA LYS A 217 13.14 5.96 19.91
C LYS A 217 12.07 5.58 18.90
N ILE A 218 11.19 4.67 19.30
CA ILE A 218 10.14 4.17 18.41
C ILE A 218 9.06 5.23 18.19
N LYS A 219 8.88 5.65 16.93
CA LYS A 219 7.80 6.57 16.55
C LYS A 219 6.90 5.98 15.47
N TRP A 220 5.59 6.23 15.60
CA TRP A 220 4.60 5.78 14.62
C TRP A 220 4.80 6.41 13.23
N ASN A 221 5.19 7.67 13.17
CA ASN A 221 5.44 8.35 11.91
C ASN A 221 6.69 7.82 11.18
N GLU A 222 7.48 6.95 11.82
CA GLU A 222 8.60 6.23 11.23
C GLU A 222 8.21 4.80 10.77
N PHE A 223 6.93 4.40 10.88
CA PHE A 223 6.43 3.06 10.51
C PHE A 223 6.86 2.61 9.11
N VAL A 224 6.80 3.51 8.12
CA VAL A 224 7.20 3.18 6.74
C VAL A 224 8.70 2.91 6.64
N GLN A 225 9.52 3.68 7.36
CA GLN A 225 10.96 3.48 7.42
C GLN A 225 11.32 2.17 8.15
N HIS A 226 10.53 1.76 9.16
CA HIS A 226 10.66 0.45 9.78
C HIS A 226 10.38 -0.68 8.78
N LEU A 227 9.33 -0.57 7.96
CA LEU A 227 9.02 -1.54 6.91
C LEU A 227 10.14 -1.64 5.88
N ILE A 228 10.65 -0.52 5.38
CA ILE A 228 11.76 -0.49 4.42
C ILE A 228 13.01 -1.12 5.04
N SER A 229 13.34 -0.76 6.27
CA SER A 229 14.49 -1.36 6.97
C SER A 229 14.31 -2.86 7.20
N TYR A 230 13.06 -3.34 7.31
CA TYR A 230 12.78 -4.78 7.36
C TYR A 230 13.01 -5.47 6.02
N THR A 231 12.73 -4.82 4.88
CA THR A 231 13.04 -5.37 3.56
C THR A 231 14.54 -5.52 3.30
N GLU A 232 15.39 -4.80 4.05
CA GLU A 232 16.85 -4.91 4.00
C GLU A 232 17.39 -6.10 4.85
N CYS A 233 16.54 -6.76 5.63
CA CYS A 233 16.90 -7.89 6.49
C CYS A 233 16.71 -9.27 5.84
N GLU A 234 16.12 -9.33 4.65
CA GLU A 234 15.82 -10.57 3.90
C GLU A 234 16.67 -10.68 2.62
#